data_AF-A0A8S9TML8-F1
#
_entry.id   AF-A0A8S9TML8-F1
#
_cell.length_a   1.000
_cell.length_b   1.000
_cell.length_c   1.000
_cell.angle_alpha   90.00
_cell.angle_beta   90.00
_cell.angle_gamma   90.00
#
_symmetry.space_group_name_H-M   'P 1'
#
loop_
_entity.id
_entity.type
_entity.pdbx_description
1 polymer ?
#
loop_
_entity_poly.entity_id
_entity_poly.type
_entity_poly.pdbx_seq_one_letter_code
_entity_poly.pdbx_strand_id
1 'polypeptide(L)'
;MLPERYAKSEDGDDEDDQLELPAEQVEALNGLYQCGVEYCYHRLDAAEFYSFLSKKFKSNTEHVLLRLLPQIVDEERRAALLLRHLNKNPDTHTICCGAKVCFKCKATNHHGGDCRDFIEDENVVECRGCNVTVVMVDGCNTLICLCGYAFSWSAEVARQRAQRKLLVPVENDEYDKLSLWHDRMGETLQKVTNLSATQRQLRLARLVREHRPLLRKVLLSRVYRRRGSKNEPQSVEEAAIKLKSIAETPLTPEAPVLSRSASVP
;
A
#
# COMPACT_ATOMS: atom_id res chain seq x y z
N MET A 1 -5.17 -27.39 4.15
CA MET A 1 -6.23 -26.52 3.57
C MET A 1 -5.75 -26.02 2.21
N LEU A 2 -6.20 -26.63 1.12
CA LEU A 2 -6.06 -26.02 -0.20
C LEU A 2 -6.99 -24.80 -0.23
N PRO A 3 -6.51 -23.59 -0.59
CA PRO A 3 -7.40 -22.46 -0.81
C PRO A 3 -8.42 -22.86 -1.87
N GLU A 4 -9.67 -22.46 -1.64
CA GLU A 4 -10.78 -22.58 -2.58
C GLU A 4 -10.37 -22.06 -3.96
N ARG A 5 -9.86 -22.96 -4.82
CA ARG A 5 -9.76 -22.72 -6.27
C ARG A 5 -11.15 -22.66 -6.92
N TYR A 6 -12.21 -22.79 -6.13
CA TYR A 6 -13.59 -22.99 -6.56
C TYR A 6 -14.58 -22.37 -5.57
N ALA A 7 -14.30 -21.16 -5.07
CA ALA A 7 -15.39 -20.35 -4.54
C ALA A 7 -16.31 -20.08 -5.74
N LYS A 8 -17.46 -20.76 -5.72
CA LYS A 8 -18.64 -20.57 -6.58
C LYS A 8 -18.62 -19.20 -7.24
N SER A 9 -18.54 -19.17 -8.56
CA SER A 9 -19.09 -18.03 -9.29
C SER A 9 -20.55 -17.90 -8.86
N GLU A 10 -20.90 -16.77 -8.26
CA GLU A 10 -22.30 -16.38 -8.00
C GLU A 10 -22.99 -15.97 -9.31
N ASP A 11 -22.87 -16.81 -10.33
CA ASP A 11 -23.65 -16.76 -11.55
C ASP A 11 -23.97 -18.22 -11.85
N GLY A 12 -25.22 -18.59 -11.58
CA GLY A 12 -25.69 -19.96 -11.70
C GLY A 12 -25.58 -20.43 -13.14
N ASP A 13 -24.81 -21.49 -13.33
CA ASP A 13 -24.95 -22.55 -14.32
C ASP A 13 -23.96 -23.66 -13.92
N ASP A 14 -24.22 -24.32 -12.78
CA ASP A 14 -23.60 -25.63 -12.45
C ASP A 14 -24.23 -26.70 -13.35
N GLU A 15 -24.15 -26.55 -14.67
CA GLU A 15 -24.08 -27.73 -15.52
C GLU A 15 -22.70 -28.33 -15.26
N ASP A 16 -22.66 -29.54 -14.68
CA ASP A 16 -21.48 -30.38 -14.68
C ASP A 16 -20.94 -30.40 -16.12
N ASP A 17 -19.94 -29.58 -16.44
CA ASP A 17 -19.27 -29.56 -17.73
C ASP A 17 -18.81 -30.99 -18.01
N GLN A 18 -19.60 -31.71 -18.80
CA GLN A 18 -19.44 -33.12 -18.99
C GLN A 18 -18.24 -33.27 -19.91
N LEU A 19 -17.07 -33.58 -19.32
CA LEU A 19 -15.83 -33.70 -20.06
C LEU A 19 -15.97 -34.83 -21.10
N GLU A 20 -16.19 -34.44 -22.35
CA GLU A 20 -16.32 -35.38 -23.46
C GLU A 20 -14.94 -35.94 -23.82
N LEU A 21 -14.75 -37.22 -23.52
CA LEU A 21 -13.52 -37.94 -23.86
C LEU A 21 -13.73 -38.79 -25.12
N PRO A 22 -12.76 -38.82 -26.06
CA PRO A 22 -12.76 -39.77 -27.16
C PRO A 22 -12.83 -41.22 -26.67
N ALA A 23 -13.42 -42.12 -27.47
CA ALA A 23 -13.60 -43.53 -27.09
C ALA A 23 -12.31 -44.21 -26.59
N GLU A 24 -11.18 -43.97 -27.25
CA GLU A 24 -9.86 -44.49 -26.82
C GLU A 24 -9.45 -44.04 -25.40
N GLN A 25 -9.84 -42.83 -25.00
CA GLN A 25 -9.55 -42.28 -23.67
C GLN A 25 -10.53 -42.81 -22.62
N VAL A 26 -11.77 -43.06 -23.00
CA VAL A 26 -12.77 -43.72 -22.14
C VAL A 26 -12.32 -45.14 -21.79
N GLU A 27 -11.82 -45.91 -22.77
CA GLU A 27 -11.26 -47.24 -22.51
C GLU A 27 -10.03 -47.19 -21.59
N ALA A 28 -9.26 -46.10 -21.64
CA ALA A 28 -8.10 -45.89 -20.79
C ALA A 28 -8.44 -45.57 -19.33
N LEU A 29 -9.71 -45.29 -18.98
CA LEU A 29 -10.13 -44.96 -17.62
C LEU A 29 -9.92 -46.12 -16.64
N ASN A 30 -10.14 -47.36 -17.07
CA ASN A 30 -9.89 -48.54 -16.22
C ASN A 30 -8.39 -48.66 -15.88
N GLY A 31 -7.52 -48.40 -16.86
CA GLY A 31 -6.07 -48.36 -16.64
C GLY A 31 -5.66 -47.18 -15.74
N LEU A 32 -6.31 -46.03 -15.89
CA LEU A 32 -6.11 -44.87 -15.02
C LEU A 32 -6.46 -45.21 -13.56
N TYR A 33 -7.59 -45.88 -13.32
CA TYR A 33 -7.98 -46.30 -11.99
C TYR A 33 -6.94 -47.23 -11.36
N GLN A 34 -6.51 -48.27 -12.09
CA GLN A 34 -5.49 -49.21 -11.60
C GLN A 34 -4.17 -48.50 -11.29
N CYS A 35 -3.66 -47.67 -12.20
CA CYS A 35 -2.44 -46.90 -11.97
C CYS A 35 -2.60 -45.90 -10.82
N GLY A 36 -3.79 -45.30 -10.67
CA GLY A 36 -4.11 -44.40 -9.57
C GLY A 36 -4.08 -45.10 -8.22
N VAL A 37 -4.58 -46.33 -8.14
CA VAL A 37 -4.50 -47.17 -6.94
C VAL A 37 -3.05 -47.49 -6.59
N GLU A 38 -2.25 -47.96 -7.54
CA GLU A 38 -0.81 -48.26 -7.30
C GLU A 38 -0.02 -46.99 -6.93
N TYR A 39 -0.38 -45.84 -7.51
CA TYR A 39 0.15 -44.55 -7.11
C TYR A 39 -0.22 -44.19 -5.66
N CYS A 40 -1.49 -44.38 -5.25
CA CYS A 40 -1.90 -44.11 -3.88
C CYS A 40 -1.24 -45.06 -2.86
N TYR A 41 -0.92 -46.30 -3.25
CA TYR A 41 -0.18 -47.26 -2.41
C TYR A 41 1.35 -47.10 -2.45
N HIS A 42 1.87 -45.99 -2.99
CA HIS A 42 3.32 -45.71 -3.09
C HIS A 42 4.12 -46.74 -3.91
N ARG A 43 3.47 -47.52 -4.78
CA ARG A 43 4.13 -48.52 -5.63
C ARG A 43 4.53 -47.99 -7.01
N LEU A 44 3.95 -46.86 -7.42
CA LEU A 44 4.22 -46.19 -8.70
C LEU A 44 4.72 -44.77 -8.44
N ASP A 45 5.74 -44.28 -9.14
CA ASP A 45 6.19 -42.90 -8.93
C ASP A 45 5.29 -41.86 -9.64
N ALA A 46 5.32 -40.60 -9.17
CA ALA A 46 4.60 -39.49 -9.79
C ALA A 46 5.07 -39.24 -11.23
N ALA A 47 6.35 -39.46 -11.53
CA ALA A 47 6.86 -39.31 -12.88
C ALA A 47 6.26 -40.34 -13.85
N GLU A 48 6.13 -41.59 -13.42
CA GLU A 48 5.59 -42.70 -14.20
C GLU A 48 4.08 -42.53 -14.38
N PHE A 49 3.37 -42.25 -13.29
CA PHE A 49 1.93 -42.03 -13.33
C PHE A 49 1.55 -40.84 -14.22
N TYR A 50 2.27 -39.72 -14.09
CA TYR A 50 2.04 -38.56 -14.95
C TYR A 50 2.37 -38.83 -16.43
N SER A 51 3.35 -39.69 -16.70
CA SER A 51 3.70 -40.08 -18.08
C SER A 51 2.61 -40.95 -18.70
N PHE A 52 2.00 -41.86 -17.93
CA PHE A 52 0.81 -42.60 -18.35
C PHE A 52 -0.35 -41.65 -18.70
N LEU A 53 -0.67 -40.73 -17.79
CA LEU A 53 -1.70 -39.70 -17.98
C LEU A 53 -1.48 -38.90 -19.27
N SER A 54 -0.28 -38.32 -19.40
CA SER A 54 0.09 -37.49 -20.56
C SER A 54 0.00 -38.24 -21.88
N LYS A 55 0.42 -39.52 -21.90
CA LYS A 55 0.43 -40.35 -23.10
C LYS A 55 -0.97 -40.77 -23.54
N LYS A 56 -1.85 -41.10 -22.57
CA LYS A 56 -3.21 -41.59 -22.85
C LYS A 56 -4.19 -40.46 -23.14
N PHE A 57 -4.15 -39.39 -22.35
CA PHE A 57 -5.16 -38.33 -22.42
C PHE A 57 -4.75 -37.12 -23.27
N LYS A 58 -3.46 -37.00 -23.66
CA LYS A 58 -2.95 -35.98 -24.60
C LYS A 58 -3.40 -34.56 -24.20
N SER A 59 -4.21 -33.89 -25.03
CA SER A 59 -4.76 -32.55 -24.78
C SER A 59 -5.65 -32.49 -23.53
N ASN A 60 -6.34 -33.57 -23.20
CA ASN A 60 -7.27 -33.64 -22.07
C ASN A 60 -6.56 -33.93 -20.74
N THR A 61 -5.23 -34.04 -20.73
CA THR A 61 -4.44 -34.40 -19.54
C THR A 61 -4.70 -33.45 -18.37
N GLU A 62 -4.76 -32.13 -18.63
CA GLU A 62 -5.00 -31.13 -17.57
C GLU A 62 -6.39 -31.29 -16.95
N HIS A 63 -7.45 -31.37 -17.78
CA HIS A 63 -8.82 -31.55 -17.31
C HIS A 63 -8.99 -32.84 -16.49
N VAL A 64 -8.47 -33.97 -16.98
CA VAL A 64 -8.52 -35.25 -16.27
C VAL A 64 -7.74 -35.18 -14.97
N LEU A 65 -6.56 -34.57 -14.97
CA LEU A 65 -5.75 -34.39 -13.78
C LEU A 65 -6.48 -33.56 -12.72
N LEU A 66 -7.07 -32.42 -13.11
CA LEU A 66 -7.79 -31.53 -12.19
C LEU A 66 -9.00 -32.23 -11.55
N ARG A 67 -9.68 -33.12 -12.27
CA ARG A 67 -10.78 -33.93 -11.73
C ARG A 67 -10.29 -35.08 -10.83
N LEU A 68 -9.10 -35.61 -11.10
CA LEU A 68 -8.49 -36.70 -10.33
C LEU A 68 -7.90 -36.23 -9.00
N LEU A 69 -7.25 -35.05 -8.95
CA LEU A 69 -6.52 -34.57 -7.78
C LEU A 69 -7.34 -34.59 -6.46
N PRO A 70 -8.61 -34.14 -6.43
CA PRO A 70 -9.44 -34.20 -5.22
C PRO A 70 -9.71 -35.62 -4.72
N GLN A 71 -9.62 -36.64 -5.58
CA GLN A 71 -9.86 -38.04 -5.21
C GLN A 71 -8.65 -38.69 -4.51
N ILE A 72 -7.47 -38.08 -4.60
CA ILE A 72 -6.26 -38.56 -3.93
C ILE A 72 -6.28 -38.07 -2.48
N VAL A 73 -6.58 -38.97 -1.55
CA VAL A 73 -6.69 -38.66 -0.11
C VAL A 73 -5.35 -38.19 0.47
N ASP A 74 -4.26 -38.86 0.12
CA ASP A 74 -2.92 -38.50 0.58
C ASP A 74 -2.49 -37.12 0.04
N GLU A 75 -2.23 -36.17 0.94
CA GLU A 75 -1.88 -34.80 0.59
C GLU A 75 -0.52 -34.68 -0.10
N GLU A 76 0.46 -35.51 0.31
CA GLU A 76 1.81 -35.50 -0.27
C GLU A 76 1.78 -36.03 -1.69
N ARG A 77 1.04 -37.12 -1.95
CA ARG A 77 0.86 -37.67 -3.30
C ARG A 77 0.08 -36.70 -4.18
N ARG A 78 -0.98 -36.10 -3.67
CA ARG A 78 -1.74 -35.08 -4.40
C ARG A 78 -0.85 -33.90 -4.79
N ALA A 79 -0.06 -33.38 -3.86
CA ALA A 79 0.88 -32.30 -4.10
C ALA A 79 1.97 -32.70 -5.12
N ALA A 80 2.58 -33.88 -4.95
CA ALA A 80 3.63 -34.37 -5.84
C ALA A 80 3.16 -34.49 -7.30
N LEU A 81 1.95 -35.00 -7.53
CA LEU A 81 1.37 -35.12 -8.86
C LEU A 81 1.06 -33.75 -9.48
N LEU A 82 0.48 -32.83 -8.71
CA LEU A 82 0.22 -31.46 -9.18
C LEU A 82 1.53 -30.72 -9.51
N LEU A 83 2.54 -30.82 -8.64
CA LEU A 83 3.85 -30.22 -8.87
C LEU A 83 4.53 -30.80 -10.11
N ARG A 84 4.36 -32.10 -10.40
CA ARG A 84 4.88 -32.72 -11.62
C ARG A 84 4.26 -32.11 -12.88
N HIS A 85 2.94 -31.89 -12.86
CA HIS A 85 2.24 -31.23 -13.95
C HIS A 85 2.73 -29.79 -14.15
N LEU A 86 2.72 -28.98 -13.09
CA LEU A 86 3.11 -27.57 -13.15
C LEU A 86 4.60 -27.36 -13.50
N ASN A 87 5.46 -28.34 -13.23
CA ASN A 87 6.85 -28.30 -13.68
C ASN A 87 7.01 -28.58 -15.18
N LYS A 88 6.08 -29.32 -15.80
CA LYS A 88 6.10 -29.56 -17.26
C LYS A 88 5.33 -28.49 -18.03
N ASN A 89 4.20 -28.05 -17.48
CA ASN A 89 3.33 -27.03 -18.02
C ASN A 89 3.26 -25.88 -17.00
N PRO A 90 4.21 -24.94 -17.03
CA PRO A 90 4.32 -23.92 -15.99
C PRO A 90 3.31 -22.79 -16.13
N ASP A 91 2.61 -22.65 -17.26
CA ASP A 91 1.62 -21.59 -17.43
C ASP A 91 0.47 -21.75 -16.43
N THR A 92 0.26 -20.76 -15.58
CA THR A 92 -0.81 -20.74 -14.58
C THR A 92 -1.36 -19.34 -14.41
N HIS A 93 -2.42 -19.18 -13.61
CA HIS A 93 -3.08 -17.90 -13.36
C HIS A 93 -3.07 -17.56 -11.87
N THR A 94 -2.91 -16.27 -11.55
CA THR A 94 -3.03 -15.80 -10.17
C THR A 94 -4.47 -15.84 -9.69
N ILE A 95 -4.68 -16.11 -8.41
CA ILE A 95 -6.02 -16.11 -7.80
C ILE A 95 -6.54 -14.67 -7.62
N CYS A 96 -5.66 -13.69 -7.36
CA CYS A 96 -6.07 -12.31 -7.09
C CYS A 96 -6.72 -11.60 -8.30
N CYS A 97 -6.18 -11.82 -9.50
CA CYS A 97 -6.58 -11.04 -10.68
C CYS A 97 -6.59 -11.84 -11.98
N GLY A 98 -6.39 -13.16 -11.93
CA GLY A 98 -6.36 -14.01 -13.11
C GLY A 98 -5.17 -13.75 -14.05
N ALA A 99 -4.13 -13.04 -13.60
CA ALA A 99 -2.97 -12.74 -14.44
C ALA A 99 -2.21 -14.03 -14.77
N LYS A 100 -1.84 -14.20 -16.05
CA LYS A 100 -1.02 -15.33 -16.49
C LYS A 100 0.41 -15.18 -15.97
N VAL A 101 0.89 -16.19 -15.28
CA VAL A 101 2.23 -16.25 -14.67
C VAL A 101 2.86 -17.63 -14.88
N CYS A 102 4.19 -17.67 -14.86
CA CYS A 102 4.93 -18.92 -14.88
C CYS A 102 5.00 -19.53 -13.47
N PHE A 103 4.64 -20.80 -13.29
CA PHE A 103 4.74 -21.49 -12.01
C PHE A 103 6.18 -21.61 -11.51
N LYS A 104 7.17 -21.70 -12.42
CA LYS A 104 8.59 -21.83 -12.05
C LYS A 104 9.19 -20.51 -11.59
N CYS A 105 9.21 -19.49 -12.45
CA CYS A 105 9.85 -18.20 -12.15
C CYS A 105 8.90 -17.14 -11.58
N LYS A 106 7.59 -17.39 -11.53
CA LYS A 106 6.55 -16.45 -11.07
C LYS A 106 6.40 -15.17 -11.91
N ALA A 107 7.15 -15.02 -13.00
CA ALA A 107 7.06 -13.86 -13.90
C ALA A 107 5.83 -13.94 -14.82
N THR A 108 5.31 -12.78 -15.25
CA THR A 108 4.20 -12.71 -16.24
C THR A 108 4.67 -12.96 -17.67
N ASN A 109 5.93 -12.62 -17.97
CA ASN A 109 6.52 -12.77 -19.30
C ASN A 109 7.40 -14.02 -19.36
N HIS A 110 6.79 -15.18 -19.58
CA HIS A 110 7.53 -16.44 -19.69
C HIS A 110 8.41 -16.45 -20.95
N HIS A 111 9.73 -16.38 -20.79
CA HIS A 111 10.74 -16.35 -21.87
C HIS A 111 10.92 -17.69 -22.60
N GLY A 112 9.84 -18.28 -23.11
CA GLY A 112 9.93 -19.49 -23.95
C GLY A 112 10.55 -20.72 -23.26
N GLY A 113 10.46 -20.82 -21.93
CA GLY A 113 10.91 -21.99 -21.17
C GLY A 113 12.23 -21.83 -20.39
N ASP A 114 13.01 -20.77 -20.63
CA ASP A 114 14.21 -20.50 -19.81
C ASP A 114 13.84 -19.71 -18.55
N CYS A 115 13.75 -20.41 -17.42
CA CYS A 115 13.32 -19.85 -16.13
C CYS A 115 14.49 -19.48 -15.20
N ARG A 116 15.72 -19.38 -15.72
CA ARG A 116 16.93 -19.18 -14.91
C ARG A 116 16.93 -17.86 -14.11
N ASP A 117 17.26 -18.00 -12.83
CA ASP A 117 17.68 -17.01 -11.83
C ASP A 117 17.25 -15.54 -12.06
N PHE A 118 16.00 -15.24 -11.72
CA PHE A 118 15.43 -13.89 -11.70
C PHE A 118 15.21 -13.33 -10.27
N ILE A 119 15.75 -13.98 -9.23
CA ILE A 119 15.54 -13.50 -7.86
C ILE A 119 16.56 -12.39 -7.58
N GLU A 120 16.11 -11.16 -7.77
CA GLU A 120 16.84 -9.97 -7.36
C GLU A 120 16.60 -9.65 -5.88
N ASP A 121 17.45 -8.81 -5.31
CA ASP A 121 17.32 -8.29 -3.95
C ASP A 121 16.01 -7.50 -3.69
N GLU A 122 15.36 -7.02 -4.75
CA GLU A 122 14.05 -6.35 -4.69
C GLU A 122 12.89 -7.35 -4.74
N ASN A 123 13.19 -8.63 -5.05
CA ASN A 123 12.23 -9.72 -5.12
C ASN A 123 12.09 -10.47 -3.78
N VAL A 124 12.74 -9.98 -2.72
CA VAL A 124 12.78 -10.62 -1.40
C VAL A 124 12.41 -9.61 -0.31
N VAL A 125 11.42 -9.96 0.50
CA VAL A 125 10.94 -9.17 1.65
C VAL A 125 10.73 -10.09 2.85
N GLU A 126 10.97 -9.59 4.06
CA GLU A 126 10.67 -10.30 5.30
C GLU A 126 9.33 -9.83 5.86
N CYS A 127 8.45 -10.77 6.17
CA CYS A 127 7.17 -10.46 6.80
C CYS A 127 7.38 -9.90 8.21
N ARG A 128 6.78 -8.76 8.51
CA ARG A 128 6.90 -8.12 9.83
C ARG A 128 6.14 -8.82 10.96
N GLY A 129 5.18 -9.69 10.63
CA GLY A 129 4.39 -10.44 11.61
C GLY A 129 5.07 -11.72 12.11
N CYS A 130 5.76 -12.45 11.24
CA CYS A 130 6.38 -13.74 11.57
C CYS A 130 7.84 -13.90 11.10
N ASN A 131 8.43 -12.86 10.51
CA ASN A 131 9.79 -12.82 9.98
C ASN A 131 10.10 -13.86 8.90
N VAL A 132 9.08 -14.48 8.29
CA VAL A 132 9.30 -15.37 7.16
C VAL A 132 9.72 -14.57 5.93
N THR A 133 10.71 -15.07 5.21
CA THR A 133 11.12 -14.52 3.92
C THR A 133 10.08 -14.86 2.86
N VAL A 134 9.59 -13.82 2.19
CA VAL A 134 8.64 -13.88 1.09
C VAL A 134 9.37 -13.48 -0.18
N VAL A 135 9.23 -14.28 -1.23
CA VAL A 135 9.81 -14.01 -2.55
C VAL A 135 8.70 -13.73 -3.55
N MET A 136 8.75 -12.60 -4.24
CA MET A 136 7.86 -12.24 -5.34
C MET A 136 8.70 -11.67 -6.48
N VAL A 137 8.48 -12.20 -7.69
CA VAL A 137 9.09 -11.68 -8.92
C VAL A 137 8.11 -10.71 -9.60
N ASP A 138 6.93 -11.21 -9.97
CA ASP A 138 5.81 -10.39 -10.44
C ASP A 138 4.55 -10.73 -9.64
N GLY A 139 3.65 -9.75 -9.46
CA GLY A 139 2.37 -9.99 -8.80
C GLY A 139 1.60 -8.75 -8.38
N CYS A 140 0.52 -9.00 -7.63
CA CYS A 140 -0.30 -7.99 -6.98
C CYS A 140 0.52 -7.28 -5.88
N ASN A 141 0.48 -5.94 -5.81
CA ASN A 141 1.22 -5.18 -4.79
C ASN A 141 0.71 -5.44 -3.36
N THR A 142 -0.54 -5.86 -3.19
CA THR A 142 -1.12 -6.19 -1.88
C THR A 142 -0.98 -7.69 -1.62
N LEU A 143 -0.40 -8.04 -0.47
CA LEU A 143 -0.14 -9.41 -0.06
C LEU A 143 -0.63 -9.68 1.35
N ILE A 144 -0.93 -10.94 1.62
CA ILE A 144 -1.23 -11.47 2.94
C ILE A 144 -0.26 -12.61 3.21
N CYS A 145 0.53 -12.50 4.28
CA CYS A 145 1.43 -13.56 4.70
C CYS A 145 0.65 -14.75 5.26
N LEU A 146 1.28 -15.92 5.32
CA LEU A 146 0.73 -17.13 5.97
C LEU A 146 0.36 -16.90 7.45
N CYS A 147 1.00 -15.94 8.13
CA CYS A 147 0.64 -15.54 9.51
C CYS A 147 -0.58 -14.60 9.60
N GLY A 148 -1.15 -14.19 8.46
CA GLY A 148 -2.28 -13.25 8.38
C GLY A 148 -1.87 -11.78 8.28
N TYR A 149 -0.58 -11.44 8.37
CA TYR A 149 -0.12 -10.05 8.22
C TYR A 149 -0.28 -9.57 6.77
N ALA A 150 -1.07 -8.52 6.57
CA ALA A 150 -1.30 -7.90 5.27
C ALA A 150 -0.36 -6.70 5.05
N PHE A 151 0.23 -6.60 3.86
CA PHE A 151 1.19 -5.54 3.54
C PHE A 151 1.25 -5.22 2.05
N SER A 152 1.83 -4.06 1.74
CA SER A 152 2.15 -3.60 0.39
C SER A 152 3.60 -3.98 0.04
N TRP A 153 3.80 -4.73 -1.04
CA TRP A 153 5.11 -5.18 -1.50
C TRP A 153 6.06 -4.00 -1.74
N SER A 154 5.63 -3.02 -2.56
CA SER A 154 6.44 -1.84 -2.88
C SER A 154 6.85 -1.03 -1.64
N ALA A 155 5.96 -0.94 -0.65
CA ALA A 155 6.26 -0.24 0.60
C ALA A 155 7.30 -0.99 1.43
N GLU A 156 7.19 -2.31 1.52
CA GLU A 156 8.15 -3.14 2.25
C GLU A 156 9.52 -3.21 1.57
N VAL A 157 9.57 -3.32 0.24
CA VAL A 157 10.82 -3.23 -0.53
C VAL A 157 11.50 -1.88 -0.30
N ALA A 158 10.74 -0.79 -0.38
CA ALA A 158 11.27 0.56 -0.14
C ALA A 158 11.81 0.72 1.29
N ARG A 159 11.08 0.20 2.29
CA ARG A 159 11.52 0.17 3.70
C ARG A 159 12.82 -0.60 3.85
N GLN A 160 12.86 -1.86 3.43
CA GLN A 160 14.05 -2.69 3.58
C GLN A 160 15.25 -2.12 2.84
N ARG A 161 15.04 -1.52 1.66
CA ARG A 161 16.08 -0.80 0.93
C ARG A 161 16.61 0.41 1.71
N ALA A 162 15.72 1.16 2.37
CA ALA A 162 16.12 2.28 3.22
C ALA A 162 16.87 1.81 4.48
N GLN A 163 16.45 0.70 5.10
CA GLN A 163 17.11 0.08 6.24
C GLN A 163 18.52 -0.42 5.88
N ARG A 164 18.66 -1.13 4.74
CA ARG A 164 19.97 -1.57 4.23
C ARG A 164 20.94 -0.41 3.98
N LYS A 165 20.40 0.75 3.59
CA LYS A 165 21.16 2.00 3.40
C LYS A 165 21.35 2.80 4.70
N LEU A 166 20.85 2.31 5.84
CA LEU A 166 20.87 2.98 7.14
C LEU A 166 20.23 4.39 7.12
N LEU A 167 19.24 4.59 6.25
CA LEU A 167 18.50 5.85 6.14
C LEU A 167 17.32 5.93 7.11
N VAL A 168 16.88 4.78 7.64
CA VAL A 168 15.76 4.64 8.57
C VAL A 168 16.12 3.59 9.64
N PRO A 169 15.43 3.56 10.79
CA PRO A 169 15.65 2.56 11.83
C PRO A 169 15.54 1.12 11.33
N VAL A 170 16.45 0.26 11.79
CA VAL A 170 16.47 -1.16 11.45
C VAL A 170 15.32 -1.90 12.15
N GLU A 171 15.02 -1.52 13.39
CA GLU A 171 13.92 -2.09 14.15
C GLU A 171 12.56 -1.65 13.60
N ASN A 172 11.66 -2.62 13.44
CA ASN A 172 10.36 -2.38 12.81
C ASN A 172 9.46 -1.44 13.63
N ASP A 173 9.53 -1.48 14.96
CA ASP A 173 8.69 -0.64 15.82
C ASP A 173 9.16 0.83 15.80
N GLU A 174 10.47 1.06 15.73
CA GLU A 174 11.05 2.38 15.54
C GLU A 174 10.72 2.94 14.16
N TYR A 175 10.80 2.10 13.13
CA TYR A 175 10.38 2.46 11.78
C TYR A 175 8.91 2.89 11.73
N ASP A 176 8.00 2.16 12.38
CA ASP A 176 6.59 2.53 12.42
C ASP A 176 6.36 3.89 13.07
N LYS A 177 7.03 4.15 14.20
CA LYS A 177 6.96 5.45 14.88
C LYS A 177 7.46 6.56 13.96
N LEU A 178 8.55 6.31 13.24
CA LEU A 178 9.10 7.25 12.26
C LEU A 178 8.15 7.48 11.08
N SER A 179 7.54 6.44 10.52
CA SER A 179 6.58 6.54 9.42
C SER A 179 5.36 7.36 9.83
N LEU A 180 4.76 7.04 10.98
CA LEU A 180 3.63 7.78 11.54
C LEU A 180 3.96 9.25 11.79
N TRP A 181 5.19 9.54 12.23
CA TRP A 181 5.63 10.92 12.39
C TRP A 181 5.75 11.64 11.03
N HIS A 182 6.33 11.00 10.02
CA HIS A 182 6.45 11.57 8.67
C HIS A 182 5.08 11.84 8.05
N ASP A 183 4.12 10.92 8.18
CA ASP A 183 2.77 11.08 7.66
C ASP A 183 2.06 12.28 8.29
N ARG A 184 2.09 12.36 9.63
CA ARG A 184 1.54 13.49 10.39
C ARG A 184 2.22 14.81 10.02
N MET A 185 3.54 14.81 9.87
CA MET A 185 4.29 15.99 9.45
C MET A 185 3.86 16.41 8.04
N GLY A 186 3.76 15.48 7.10
CA GLY A 186 3.27 15.73 5.74
C GLY A 186 1.88 16.38 5.73
N GLU A 187 0.92 15.82 6.47
CA GLU A 187 -0.43 16.39 6.62
C GLU A 187 -0.41 17.81 7.19
N THR A 188 0.42 18.07 8.20
CA THR A 188 0.54 19.42 8.77
C THR A 188 1.16 20.41 7.80
N LEU A 189 2.15 19.99 7.02
CA LEU A 189 2.82 20.83 6.02
C LEU A 189 1.91 21.08 4.81
N GLN A 190 1.10 20.12 4.39
CA GLN A 190 0.10 20.31 3.33
C GLN A 190 -0.94 21.39 3.69
N LYS A 191 -1.26 21.56 4.98
CA LYS A 191 -2.13 22.65 5.45
C LYS A 191 -1.47 24.03 5.32
N VAL A 192 -0.15 24.08 5.17
CA VAL A 192 0.62 25.32 4.98
C VAL A 192 0.64 25.67 3.49
N THR A 193 -0.45 26.28 3.00
CA THR A 193 -0.58 26.68 1.59
C THR A 193 0.39 27.80 1.19
N ASN A 194 0.74 28.68 2.13
CA ASN A 194 1.75 29.72 1.94
C ASN A 194 2.59 29.88 3.21
N LEU A 195 3.82 29.37 3.16
CA LEU A 195 4.74 29.39 4.29
C LEU A 195 5.02 30.81 4.78
N SER A 196 5.21 31.76 3.87
CA SER A 196 5.51 33.15 4.24
C SER A 196 4.33 33.84 4.94
N ALA A 197 3.10 33.60 4.47
CA ALA A 197 1.88 34.12 5.08
C ALA A 197 1.63 33.48 6.45
N THR A 198 1.83 32.17 6.57
CA THR A 198 1.68 31.42 7.82
C THR A 198 2.70 31.86 8.86
N GLN A 199 3.96 32.03 8.48
CA GLN A 199 5.00 32.58 9.36
C GLN A 199 4.67 34.00 9.81
N ARG A 200 4.16 34.85 8.90
CA ARG A 200 3.71 36.21 9.26
C ARG A 200 2.57 36.17 10.27
N GLN A 201 1.56 35.31 10.07
CA GLN A 201 0.45 35.15 11.01
C GLN A 201 0.94 34.67 12.38
N LEU A 202 1.85 33.69 12.44
CA LEU A 202 2.42 33.21 13.70
C LEU A 202 3.23 34.30 14.43
N ARG A 203 4.03 35.09 13.70
CA ARG A 203 4.77 36.23 14.27
C ARG A 203 3.81 37.29 14.82
N LEU A 204 2.77 37.66 14.06
CA LEU A 204 1.74 38.60 14.50
C LEU A 204 0.99 38.07 15.73
N ALA A 205 0.60 36.80 15.74
CA ALA A 205 -0.08 36.17 16.87
C ALA A 205 0.80 36.16 18.14
N ARG A 206 2.12 35.95 17.98
CA ARG A 206 3.09 36.04 19.07
C ARG A 206 3.19 37.47 19.60
N LEU A 207 3.40 38.45 18.72
CA LEU A 207 3.46 39.88 19.08
C LEU A 207 2.17 40.34 19.78
N VAL A 208 0.99 39.93 19.28
CA VAL A 208 -0.30 40.25 19.89
C VAL A 208 -0.43 39.63 21.28
N ARG A 209 0.10 38.42 21.49
CA ARG A 209 0.08 37.74 22.79
C ARG A 209 1.01 38.40 23.79
N GLU A 210 2.25 38.71 23.38
CA GLU A 210 3.26 39.36 24.21
C GLU A 210 2.86 40.78 24.59
N HIS A 211 2.35 41.55 23.63
CA HIS A 211 1.95 42.95 23.85
C HIS A 211 0.45 43.12 24.14
N ARG A 212 -0.26 42.03 24.45
CA ARG A 212 -1.71 42.03 24.74
C ARG A 212 -2.16 43.12 25.72
N PRO A 213 -1.48 43.39 26.86
CA PRO A 213 -1.92 44.44 27.78
C PRO A 213 -1.78 45.85 27.20
N LEU A 214 -0.73 46.12 26.42
CA LEU A 214 -0.50 47.41 25.75
C LEU A 214 -1.51 47.62 24.61
N LEU A 215 -1.67 46.60 23.77
CA LEU A 215 -2.67 46.59 22.71
C LEU A 215 -4.08 46.76 23.27
N ARG A 216 -4.41 46.14 24.41
CA ARG A 216 -5.69 46.32 25.08
C ARG A 216 -5.91 47.77 25.52
N LYS A 217 -4.92 48.45 26.10
CA LYS A 217 -5.05 49.88 26.48
C LYS A 217 -5.28 50.80 25.27
N VAL A 218 -4.51 50.60 24.19
CA VAL A 218 -4.59 51.42 22.97
C VAL A 218 -5.84 51.11 22.15
N LEU A 219 -6.18 49.83 21.99
CA LEU A 219 -7.34 49.42 21.19
C LEU A 219 -8.66 49.61 21.94
N LEU A 220 -8.71 49.44 23.26
CA LEU A 220 -9.94 49.74 24.01
C LEU A 220 -10.30 51.21 23.89
N SER A 221 -9.36 52.14 24.06
CA SER A 221 -9.65 53.57 23.93
C SER A 221 -10.12 53.94 22.51
N ARG A 222 -9.58 53.30 21.46
CA ARG A 222 -10.07 53.44 20.07
C ARG A 222 -11.44 52.81 19.85
N VAL A 223 -11.71 51.64 20.43
CA VAL A 223 -13.02 50.97 20.33
C VAL A 223 -14.09 51.74 21.10
N TYR A 224 -13.78 52.27 22.28
CA TYR A 224 -14.68 53.14 23.05
C TYR A 224 -14.94 54.46 22.32
N ARG A 225 -13.93 55.10 21.71
CA ARG A 225 -14.16 56.28 20.84
C ARG A 225 -15.02 55.94 19.62
N ARG A 226 -14.78 54.81 18.94
CA ARG A 226 -15.61 54.40 17.79
C ARG A 226 -17.04 54.01 18.19
N ARG A 227 -17.23 53.40 19.37
CA ARG A 227 -18.58 53.11 19.90
C ARG A 227 -19.32 54.38 20.33
N GLY A 228 -18.62 55.35 20.93
CA GLY A 228 -19.17 56.67 21.23
C GLY A 228 -19.42 57.55 19.99
N SER A 229 -18.76 57.23 18.87
CA SER A 229 -18.93 57.87 17.57
C SER A 229 -20.00 57.19 16.68
N LYS A 230 -20.84 56.29 17.23
CA LYS A 230 -22.05 55.84 16.53
C LYS A 230 -23.10 56.97 16.49
N ASN A 231 -22.81 58.02 15.71
CA ASN A 231 -23.81 58.57 14.82
C ASN A 231 -23.62 57.83 13.50
N GLU A 232 -24.65 57.17 12.99
CA GLU A 232 -24.61 56.41 11.74
C GLU A 232 -24.02 57.27 10.60
N PRO A 233 -22.94 56.82 9.94
CA PRO A 233 -22.54 57.44 8.68
C PRO A 233 -23.57 57.03 7.61
N GLN A 234 -24.19 58.02 6.96
CA GLN A 234 -25.26 57.80 5.98
C GLN A 234 -24.77 57.19 4.65
N SER A 235 -23.47 56.97 4.45
CA SER A 235 -22.94 56.29 3.25
C SER A 235 -21.56 55.65 3.48
N VAL A 236 -21.35 54.51 2.80
CA VAL A 236 -20.11 53.71 2.81
C VAL A 236 -18.93 54.47 2.17
N GLU A 237 -19.20 55.40 1.24
CA GLU A 237 -18.17 56.18 0.55
C GLU A 237 -17.50 57.20 1.48
N GLU A 238 -18.27 57.87 2.35
CA GLU A 238 -17.71 58.82 3.32
C GLU A 238 -16.79 58.12 4.34
N ALA A 239 -17.12 56.89 4.73
CA ALA A 239 -16.30 56.10 5.63
C ALA A 239 -14.95 55.71 5.01
N ALA A 240 -14.92 55.41 3.70
CA ALA A 240 -13.71 55.08 2.97
C ALA A 240 -12.79 56.31 2.77
N ILE A 241 -13.38 57.48 2.48
CA ILE A 241 -12.63 58.75 2.32
C ILE A 241 -11.98 59.17 3.65
N LYS A 242 -12.69 59.01 4.78
CA LYS A 242 -12.19 59.36 6.11
C LYS A 242 -11.07 58.44 6.60
N LEU A 243 -11.04 57.19 6.14
CA LEU A 243 -9.96 56.24 6.46
C LEU A 243 -8.68 56.53 5.66
N LYS A 244 -8.82 56.96 4.39
CA LYS A 244 -7.67 57.36 3.57
C LYS A 244 -6.99 58.63 4.10
N SER A 245 -7.75 59.65 4.49
CA SER A 245 -7.16 60.90 5.00
C SER A 245 -6.40 60.73 6.32
N ILE A 246 -6.84 59.79 7.18
CA ILE A 246 -6.15 59.47 8.44
C ILE A 246 -4.85 58.68 8.19
N ALA A 247 -4.78 57.88 7.12
CA ALA A 247 -3.58 57.14 6.76
C ALA A 247 -2.50 58.01 6.10
N GLU A 248 -2.88 59.15 5.49
CA GLU A 248 -1.98 60.04 4.76
C GLU A 248 -1.43 61.21 5.60
N THR A 249 -1.82 61.34 6.88
CA THR A 249 -1.28 62.39 7.76
C THR A 249 0.10 61.99 8.33
N PRO A 250 1.20 62.74 8.09
CA PRO A 250 2.53 62.36 8.59
C PRO A 250 2.64 62.52 10.12
N LEU A 251 3.29 61.56 10.77
CA LEU A 251 3.73 61.68 12.17
C LEU A 251 4.90 62.67 12.25
N THR A 252 4.69 63.86 12.82
CA THR A 252 5.78 64.75 13.23
C THR A 252 6.24 64.44 14.66
N PRO A 253 7.57 64.44 14.94
CA PRO A 253 8.12 64.17 16.25
C PRO A 253 8.44 65.47 17.00
N GLU A 254 7.78 65.72 18.12
CA GLU A 254 8.16 66.80 19.05
C GLU A 254 8.24 66.21 20.46
N ALA A 255 9.45 65.98 20.93
CA ALA A 255 9.75 65.68 22.32
C ALA A 255 9.96 66.99 23.10
N PRO A 256 9.49 67.13 24.35
CA PRO A 256 9.95 68.20 25.22
C PRO A 256 11.19 67.75 25.99
N VAL A 257 12.32 68.42 25.74
CA VAL A 257 13.53 68.39 26.56
C VAL A 257 13.26 69.19 27.83
N LEU A 258 13.35 68.56 29.00
CA LEU A 258 13.47 69.27 30.28
C LEU A 258 14.78 68.87 30.96
N SER A 259 15.59 69.90 31.14
CA SER A 259 16.91 69.95 31.74
C SER A 259 16.90 69.66 33.24
N ARG A 260 17.93 68.97 33.72
CA ARG A 260 18.38 69.08 35.11
C ARG A 260 19.90 69.08 35.17
N SER A 261 20.38 70.13 35.81
CA SER A 261 21.75 70.58 36.01
C SER A 261 22.58 69.64 36.89
N ALA A 262 23.90 69.66 36.65
CA ALA A 262 24.93 68.99 37.43
C ALA A 262 25.42 69.84 38.63
N SER A 263 25.79 69.15 39.71
CA SER A 263 26.70 69.54 40.81
C SER A 263 27.11 68.19 41.44
N VAL A 264 28.16 67.49 41.00
CA VAL A 264 29.62 67.56 41.35
C VAL A 264 29.86 67.54 42.87
N PRO A 265 30.97 66.95 43.36
CA PRO A 265 31.44 65.55 43.30
C PRO A 265 31.20 64.79 44.62
#